data_AF-A0A4Q5SR85-F1
#
_entry.id   AF-A0A4Q5SR85-F1
#
_cell.length_a   1.000
_cell.length_b   1.000
_cell.length_c   1.000
_cell.angle_alpha   90.00
_cell.angle_beta   90.00
_cell.angle_gamma   90.00
#
_symmetry.space_group_name_H-M   'P 1'
#
loop_
_entity.id
_entity.type
_entity.pdbx_description
1 polymer ?
#
loop_
_entity_poly.entity_id
_entity_poly.type
_entity_poly.pdbx_seq_one_letter_code
_entity_poly.pdbx_strand_id
1 'polypeptide(L)' 'MERLFDLRFVIGAFFSIAGILLLVYGFSEGAAVNKWCGGIFILFGLLMVALSYFKEVRDVNAEEAADRVLH' A
#
# COMPACT_ATOMS: atom_id res chain seq x y z
N MET A 1 1.96 -3.64 -15.94
CA MET A 1 2.83 -2.46 -15.70
C MET A 1 2.08 -1.30 -15.07
N GLU A 2 0.78 -1.15 -15.31
CA GLU A 2 -0.05 -0.05 -14.75
C GLU A 2 -0.16 -0.08 -13.21
N ARG A 3 -0.14 -1.26 -12.58
CA ARG A 3 -0.10 -1.41 -11.10
C ARG A 3 1.12 -0.77 -10.44
N LEU A 4 2.28 -0.83 -11.09
CA LEU A 4 3.54 -0.30 -10.54
C LEU A 4 3.61 1.23 -10.64
N PHE A 5 2.72 1.85 -11.42
CA PHE A 5 2.57 3.30 -11.56
C PHE A 5 1.33 3.86 -10.84
N ASP A 6 0.52 3.02 -10.17
CA ASP A 6 -0.50 3.55 -9.27
C ASP A 6 0.22 4.21 -8.10
N LEU A 7 0.05 5.53 -8.00
CA LEU A 7 0.64 6.36 -6.96
C LEU A 7 0.35 5.80 -5.56
N ARG A 8 -0.81 5.16 -5.34
CA ARG A 8 -1.17 4.53 -4.07
C ARG A 8 -0.31 3.32 -3.75
N PHE A 9 -0.03 2.49 -4.74
CA PHE A 9 0.86 1.34 -4.59
C PHE A 9 2.29 1.79 -4.31
N VAL A 10 2.82 2.76 -5.07
CA VAL A 10 4.19 3.27 -4.91
C VAL A 10 4.38 3.91 -3.53
N ILE A 11 3.44 4.76 -3.11
CA ILE A 11 3.44 5.36 -1.76
C ILE A 11 3.33 4.26 -0.69
N GLY A 12 2.41 3.33 -0.85
CA GLY A 12 2.21 2.24 0.11
C GLY A 12 3.44 1.35 0.29
N ALA A 13 4.11 1.00 -0.81
CA ALA A 13 5.34 0.23 -0.80
C ALA A 13 6.49 0.98 -0.12
N PHE A 14 6.65 2.28 -0.42
CA PHE A 14 7.68 3.12 0.20
C PHE A 14 7.51 3.20 1.73
N PHE A 15 6.30 3.52 2.20
CA PHE A 15 6.01 3.60 3.64
C PHE A 15 6.15 2.25 4.34
N SER A 16 5.79 1.15 3.67
CA SER A 16 5.99 -0.20 4.23
C SER A 16 7.47 -0.52 4.41
N ILE A 17 8.32 -0.24 3.42
CA ILE A 17 9.77 -0.47 3.49
C ILE A 17 10.40 0.42 4.57
N ALA A 18 10.11 1.72 4.56
CA ALA A 18 10.61 2.66 5.58
C ALA A 18 10.15 2.28 6.99
N GLY A 19 8.90 1.83 7.12
CA GLY A 19 8.33 1.35 8.37
C GLY A 19 9.04 0.08 8.89
N ILE A 20 9.32 -0.89 8.02
CA ILE A 20 10.11 -2.09 8.35
C ILE A 20 11.51 -1.70 8.83
N LEU A 21 12.20 -0.80 8.11
CA LEU A 21 13.52 -0.32 8.52
C LEU A 21 13.48 0.34 9.90
N LEU A 22 12.52 1.24 10.14
CA LEU A 22 12.34 1.90 11.43
C LEU A 22 12.03 0.92 12.56
N LEU A 23 11.23 -0.11 12.28
CA LEU A 23 10.88 -1.12 13.26
C LEU A 23 12.11 -1.96 13.64
N VAL A 24 12.87 -2.43 12.64
CA VAL A 24 14.11 -3.19 12.84
C VAL A 24 15.13 -2.37 13.65
N TYR A 25 15.36 -1.11 13.27
CA TYR A 25 16.23 -0.21 14.02
C TYR A 25 15.73 0.05 15.43
N GLY A 26 14.41 0.21 15.60
CA GLY A 26 13.76 0.37 16.90
C GLY A 26 13.98 -0.82 17.83
N PHE A 27 14.07 -2.05 17.31
CA PHE A 27 14.34 -3.24 18.12
C PHE A 27 15.81 -3.43 18.48
N SER A 28 16.75 -2.95 17.67
CA SER A 28 18.19 -3.10 17.93
C SER A 28 18.71 -2.08 18.94
N GLU A 29 18.66 -0.79 18.61
CA GLU A 29 19.28 0.30 19.41
C GLU A 29 18.47 1.60 19.38
N GLY A 30 17.35 1.62 18.65
CA GLY A 30 16.57 2.82 18.41
C GLY A 30 15.64 3.23 19.57
N ALA A 31 15.41 4.53 19.69
CA ALA A 31 14.44 5.08 20.63
C ALA A 31 13.02 4.53 20.40
N ALA A 32 12.20 4.52 21.45
CA ALA A 32 10.82 4.02 21.40
C ALA A 32 9.98 4.70 20.29
N VAL A 33 10.32 5.94 19.92
CA VAL A 33 9.71 6.66 18.80
C VAL A 33 9.86 5.93 17.47
N ASN A 34 10.98 5.23 17.23
CA ASN A 34 11.20 4.47 15.99
C ASN A 34 10.26 3.27 15.89
N LYS A 35 9.91 2.63 17.02
CA LYS A 35 8.95 1.52 17.05
C LYS A 35 7.54 2.00 16.72
N TRP A 36 7.11 3.10 17.34
CA TRP A 36 5.79 3.69 17.09
C TRP A 36 5.66 4.24 15.66
N CYS A 37 6.64 5.01 15.19
CA CYS A 37 6.65 5.51 13.81
C CYS A 37 6.71 4.37 12.80
N GLY A 38 7.58 3.37 13.02
CA GLY A 38 7.67 2.18 12.16
C GLY A 38 6.34 1.43 12.08
N GLY A 39 5.68 1.21 13.22
CA GLY A 39 4.37 0.56 13.27
C GLY A 39 3.29 1.31 12.51
N ILE A 40 3.21 2.63 12.69
CA ILE A 40 2.24 3.49 11.96
C ILE A 40 2.53 3.48 10.46
N PHE A 41 3.81 3.56 10.07
CA PHE A 41 4.21 3.56 8.66
C PHE A 41 3.90 2.22 7.97
N ILE A 42 4.12 1.10 8.65
CA ILE A 42 3.72 -0.22 8.14
C ILE A 42 2.21 -0.30 8.01
N LEU A 43 1.45 0.10 9.04
CA LEU A 43 -0.01 0.06 9.01
C LEU A 43 -0.59 0.89 7.86
N PHE A 44 -0.09 2.11 7.69
CA PHE A 44 -0.49 2.99 6.59
C PHE A 44 -0.07 2.42 5.23
N GLY A 45 1.17 1.94 5.11
CA GLY A 45 1.69 1.35 3.89
C GLY A 45 0.88 0.16 3.41
N LEU A 46 0.55 -0.77 4.32
CA LEU A 46 -0.29 -1.93 4.04
C LEU A 46 -1.71 -1.53 3.64
N LEU A 47 -2.30 -0.53 4.30
CA LEU A 47 -3.62 0.00 3.95
C LEU A 47 -3.64 0.59 2.54
N MET A 48 -2.60 1.36 2.17
CA MET A 48 -2.48 1.95 0.85
C MET A 48 -2.30 0.90 -0.25
N VAL A 49 -1.49 -0.13 0.01
CA VAL A 49 -1.34 -1.28 -0.88
C VAL A 49 -2.69 -1.99 -1.05
N ALA A 50 -3.40 -2.29 0.03
CA ALA A 50 -4.72 -2.94 -0.02
C ALA A 50 -5.76 -2.12 -0.82
N LEU A 51 -5.80 -0.80 -0.62
CA LEU A 51 -6.69 0.09 -1.38
C LEU A 51 -6.35 0.13 -2.87
N SER A 52 -5.08 -0.05 -3.24
CA SER A 52 -4.68 -0.19 -4.64
C SER A 52 -5.28 -1.46 -5.26
N TYR A 53 -5.26 -2.59 -4.53
CA TYR A 53 -5.88 -3.83 -4.99
C TYR A 53 -7.39 -3.69 -5.19
N PHE A 54 -8.09 -3.02 -4.27
CA PHE A 54 -9.55 -2.84 -4.38
C PHE A 54 -9.97 -1.92 -5.54
N LYS A 55 -9.16 -0.89 -5.87
CA LYS A 55 -9.46 0.00 -6.99
C LYS A 55 -9.42 -0.75 -8.33
N GLU A 56 -8.41 -1.58 -8.52
CA GLU A 56 -8.25 -2.36 -9.75
C GLU A 56 -9.38 -3.36 -9.94
N VAL A 57 -9.79 -4.07 -8.88
CA VAL A 57 -10.94 -4.98 -8.94
C VAL A 57 -12.22 -4.25 -9.36
N ARG A 58 -12.43 -3.03 -8.85
CA ARG A 58 -13.60 -2.23 -9.22
C ARG A 58 -13.55 -1.78 -10.69
N ASP A 59 -12.39 -1.34 -11.15
CA ASP A 59 -12.25 -0.82 -12.51
C ASP A 59 -12.38 -1.96 -13.55
N VAL A 60 -11.85 -3.17 -13.27
CA VAL A 60 -12.07 -4.39 -14.09
C VAL A 60 -13.55 -4.78 -14.16
N ASN A 61 -14.23 -4.82 -13.02
CA ASN A 61 -15.66 -5.18 -12.97
C ASN A 61 -16.55 -4.16 -13.71
N ALA A 62 -16.15 -2.87 -13.72
CA ALA A 62 -16.87 -1.84 -14.44
C ALA A 62 -16.71 -1.97 -15.96
N GLU A 63 -15.51 -2.37 -16.43
CA GLU A 63 -15.26 -2.64 -17.84
C GLU A 63 -16.04 -3.87 -18.34
N GLU A 64 -16.03 -4.99 -17.60
CA GLU A 64 -16.82 -6.17 -17.93
C GLU A 64 -18.33 -5.89 -17.95
N ALA A 65 -18.82 -5.04 -17.04
CA ALA A 65 -20.23 -4.65 -17.00
C ALA A 65 -20.61 -3.76 -18.21
N ALA A 66 -19.72 -2.86 -18.64
CA ALA A 66 -19.95 -2.02 -19.81
C ALA A 66 -19.99 -2.85 -21.11
N ASP A 67 -19.09 -3.83 -21.25
CA ASP A 67 -19.03 -4.71 -22.42
C ASP A 67 -20.31 -5.54 -22.59
N ARG A 68 -20.85 -6.09 -21.49
CA ARG A 68 -22.13 -6.84 -21.50
C ARG A 68 -23.37 -6.02 -21.83
N VAL A 69 -23.34 -4.70 -21.69
CA VAL A 69 -24.49 -3.84 -22.01
C VAL A 69 -24.43 -3.39 -23.48
N LEU A 70 -23.24 -3.35 -24.08
CA LEU A 70 -23.02 -2.90 -25.45
C LEU A 70 -23.10 -4.02 -26.49
N HIS A 71 -23.09 -5.28 -26.05
CA HIS A 71 -23.24 -6.50 -26.88
C HIS A 71 -24.49 -7.30 -26.50
#